data_AF-A0A2S2E072-F1
#
_entry.id   AF-A0A2S2E072-F1
#
_cell.length_a   1.000
_cell.length_b   1.000
_cell.length_c   1.000
_cell.angle_alpha   90.00
_cell.angle_beta   90.00
_cell.angle_gamma   90.00
#
_symmetry.space_group_name_H-M   'P 1'
#
loop_
_entity.id
_entity.type
_entity.pdbx_description
1 polymer ?
#
loop_
_entity_poly.entity_id
_entity_poly.type
_entity_poly.pdbx_seq_one_letter_code
_entity_poly.pdbx_strand_id
1 'polypeptide(L)'
;MSDPQLKKLLEHPQLTHSENRRVISHVQREDGDWYLHTLMLEGVDTPFKFRRKKPYQSLQGARVNLTYYPDTESVAGLDFDIMKVVRLRRA
;
A
#
# COMPACT_ATOMS: atom_id res chain seq x y z
N MET A 1 15.91 -16.35 9.24
CA MET A 1 14.56 -15.96 9.66
C MET A 1 13.84 -15.42 8.44
N SER A 2 12.85 -16.14 7.90
CA SER A 2 12.08 -15.70 6.75
C SER A 2 11.13 -14.56 7.17
N ASP A 3 11.20 -13.44 6.46
CA ASP A 3 10.34 -12.29 6.71
C ASP A 3 8.85 -12.71 6.57
N PRO A 4 8.00 -12.52 7.60
CA PRO A 4 6.58 -12.84 7.51
C PRO A 4 5.87 -12.18 6.31
N GLN A 5 6.36 -11.04 5.83
CA GLN A 5 5.85 -10.35 4.65
C GLN A 5 6.22 -11.09 3.35
N LEU A 6 7.38 -11.75 3.31
CA LEU A 6 7.81 -12.57 2.17
C LEU A 6 6.93 -13.83 2.02
N LYS A 7 6.46 -14.42 3.13
CA LYS A 7 5.52 -15.55 3.08
C LYS A 7 4.17 -15.14 2.45
N LYS A 8 3.62 -13.98 2.82
CA LYS A 8 2.36 -13.46 2.21
C LYS A 8 2.52 -13.07 0.75
N LEU A 9 3.72 -12.65 0.34
CA LEU A 9 4.04 -12.40 -1.07
C LEU A 9 3.93 -13.66 -1.93
N LEU A 10 4.28 -14.82 -1.37
CA LEU A 10 4.24 -16.12 -2.05
C LEU A 10 2.82 -16.71 -2.12
N GLU A 11 1.89 -16.23 -1.28
CA GLU A 11 0.49 -16.68 -1.26
C GLU A 11 -0.35 -16.07 -2.39
N HIS A 12 0.11 -14.98 -3.02
CA HIS A 12 -0.59 -14.30 -4.11
C HIS A 12 0.24 -14.35 -5.40
N PRO A 13 0.04 -15.37 -6.27
CA PRO A 13 0.86 -15.56 -7.48
C PRO A 13 0.69 -14.47 -8.56
N GLN A 14 -0.26 -13.54 -8.41
CA GLN A 14 -0.56 -12.49 -9.39
C GLN A 14 -0.29 -11.09 -8.83
N LEU A 15 0.99 -10.79 -8.58
CA LEU A 15 1.41 -9.44 -8.22
C LEU A 15 1.31 -8.52 -9.44
N THR A 16 0.66 -7.37 -9.25
CA THR A 16 0.62 -6.31 -10.25
C THR A 16 1.78 -5.36 -10.01
N HIS A 17 2.47 -5.01 -11.10
CA HIS A 17 3.54 -4.02 -11.12
C HIS A 17 3.06 -2.76 -11.84
N SER A 18 3.28 -1.59 -11.24
CA SER A 18 2.97 -0.32 -11.88
C SER A 18 4.12 0.65 -11.66
N GLU A 19 4.48 1.36 -12.72
CA GLU A 19 5.57 2.31 -12.71
C GLU A 19 5.06 3.73 -12.93
N ASN A 20 5.83 4.70 -12.41
CA ASN A 20 5.64 6.12 -12.65
C ASN A 20 4.21 6.62 -12.32
N ARG A 21 3.58 6.08 -11.28
CA ARG A 21 2.22 6.45 -10.87
C ARG A 21 2.26 7.71 -10.01
N ARG A 22 1.42 8.70 -10.33
CA ARG A 22 1.32 9.94 -9.55
C ARG A 22 0.43 9.72 -8.31
N VAL A 23 0.94 10.11 -7.14
CA VAL A 23 0.19 10.07 -5.89
C VAL A 23 -0.56 11.40 -5.72
N ILE A 24 -1.88 11.33 -5.53
CA ILE A 24 -2.73 12.52 -5.31
C ILE A 24 -3.03 12.76 -3.83
N SER A 25 -2.95 11.73 -2.99
CA SER A 25 -3.08 11.82 -1.53
C SER A 25 -2.19 10.79 -0.85
N HIS A 26 -1.59 11.16 0.29
CA HIS A 26 -0.87 10.25 1.19
C HIS A 26 -1.26 10.58 2.63
N VAL A 27 -1.96 9.64 3.26
CA VAL A 27 -2.29 9.71 4.69
C VAL A 27 -1.52 8.62 5.42
N GLN A 28 -0.97 8.96 6.59
CA GLN A 28 -0.35 8.01 7.51
C GLN A 28 -0.95 8.19 8.90
N ARG A 29 -1.26 7.08 9.56
CA ARG A 29 -1.79 7.05 10.94
C ARG A 29 -1.09 5.97 11.74
N GLU A 30 -1.01 6.18 13.05
CA GLU A 30 -0.53 5.16 13.99
C GLU A 30 -1.55 4.01 14.08
N ASP A 31 -1.03 2.78 14.12
CA ASP A 31 -1.75 1.51 14.19
C ASP A 31 -0.90 0.55 15.06
N GLY A 32 -0.95 0.77 16.37
CA GLY A 32 -0.05 0.12 17.33
C GLY A 32 1.41 0.51 17.08
N ASP A 33 2.30 -0.49 16.96
CA ASP A 33 3.73 -0.28 16.66
C ASP A 33 4.03 0.06 15.19
N TRP A 34 2.98 0.25 14.38
CA TRP A 34 3.09 0.48 12.95
C TRP A 34 2.42 1.79 12.54
N TYR A 35 2.84 2.31 11.40
CA TYR A 35 2.14 3.35 10.68
C TYR A 35 1.46 2.72 9.48
N LEU A 36 0.13 2.85 9.42
CA LEU A 36 -0.63 2.49 8.24
C LEU A 36 -0.60 3.66 7.26
N HIS A 37 -0.03 3.42 6.08
CA HIS A 37 0.02 4.35 4.98
C HIS A 37 -1.09 4.03 3.98
N THR A 38 -1.83 5.05 3.56
CA THR A 38 -2.83 4.97 2.50
C THR A 38 -2.49 5.97 1.41
N LEU A 39 -2.37 5.50 0.18
CA LEU A 39 -2.16 6.33 -1.01
C LEU A 39 -3.38 6.29 -1.91
N MET A 40 -3.71 7.43 -2.48
CA MET A 40 -4.58 7.53 -3.64
C MET A 40 -3.72 7.87 -4.85
N LEU A 41 -3.95 7.18 -5.97
CA LEU A 41 -3.24 7.41 -7.22
C LEU A 41 -4.14 8.17 -8.19
N GLU A 42 -3.52 8.97 -9.06
CA GLU A 42 -4.24 9.66 -10.13
C GLU A 42 -4.98 8.66 -11.03
N GLY A 43 -6.30 8.89 -11.21
CA GLY A 43 -7.17 8.06 -12.03
C GLY A 43 -7.48 6.67 -11.45
N VAL A 44 -7.31 6.45 -10.15
CA VAL A 44 -7.64 5.19 -9.47
C VAL A 44 -8.42 5.46 -8.20
N ASP A 45 -9.61 4.85 -8.08
CA ASP A 45 -10.52 5.06 -6.95
C ASP A 45 -10.24 4.12 -5.76
N THR A 46 -9.53 3.02 -5.98
CA THR A 46 -9.16 2.07 -4.94
C THR A 46 -7.92 2.54 -4.16
N PRO A 47 -7.95 2.57 -2.82
CA PRO A 47 -6.81 2.99 -2.01
C PRO A 47 -5.69 1.94 -1.99
N PHE A 48 -4.45 2.41 -1.97
CA PHE A 48 -3.25 1.58 -1.85
C PHE A 48 -2.70 1.63 -0.43
N LYS A 49 -2.60 0.48 0.25
CA LYS A 49 -2.24 0.41 1.66
C LYS A 49 -0.97 -0.39 1.92
N PHE A 50 -0.14 0.09 2.83
CA PHE A 50 1.02 -0.62 3.36
C PHE A 50 1.35 -0.17 4.78
N ARG A 51 2.15 -0.98 5.50
CA ARG A 51 2.59 -0.67 6.87
C ARG A 51 4.10 -0.45 6.95
N ARG A 52 4.54 0.47 7.80
CA ARG A 52 5.96 0.67 8.17
C ARG A 52 6.09 0.89 9.67
N LYS A 53 7.23 0.54 10.27
CA LYS A 53 7.47 0.78 11.71
C LYS A 53 7.71 2.24 12.08
N LYS A 54 7.98 3.08 11.09
CA LYS A 54 8.30 4.51 11.25
C LYS A 54 7.48 5.31 10.26
N PRO A 55 7.13 6.57 10.57
CA PRO A 55 6.52 7.45 9.60
C PRO A 55 7.46 7.63 8.40
N TYR A 56 6.89 8.03 7.28
CA TYR A 56 7.63 8.26 6.06
C TYR A 56 7.36 9.67 5.54
N GLN A 57 8.28 10.17 4.71
CA GLN A 57 8.08 11.43 4.02
C GLN A 57 6.77 11.38 3.21
N SER A 58 6.09 12.52 3.10
CA SER A 58 4.90 12.59 2.26
C SER A 58 5.25 12.21 0.82
N LEU A 59 4.33 11.46 0.20
CA LEU A 59 4.43 11.02 -1.19
C LEU A 59 3.44 11.78 -2.06
N GLN A 60 2.60 12.64 -1.48
CA GLN A 60 1.65 13.44 -2.24
C GLN A 60 2.38 14.29 -3.28
N GLY A 61 1.92 14.24 -4.53
CA GLY A 61 2.55 14.89 -5.68
C GLY A 61 3.76 14.14 -6.26
N ALA A 62 4.30 13.14 -5.56
CA ALA A 62 5.42 12.34 -6.06
C ALA A 62 4.95 11.27 -7.07
N ARG A 63 5.90 10.78 -7.85
CA ARG A 63 5.75 9.60 -8.71
C ARG A 63 6.36 8.38 -8.01
N VAL A 64 5.68 7.25 -8.08
CA VAL A 64 6.08 6.02 -7.40
C VAL A 64 5.97 4.79 -8.31
N ASN A 65 6.83 3.81 -8.06
CA ASN A 65 6.74 2.46 -8.60
C ASN A 65 6.23 1.54 -7.48
N LEU A 66 5.25 0.71 -7.80
CA LEU A 66 4.51 -0.12 -6.87
C LEU A 66 4.47 -1.56 -7.34
N THR A 67 4.61 -2.48 -6.39
CA THR A 67 4.15 -3.87 -6.54
C THR A 67 3.04 -4.10 -5.52
N TYR A 68 1.90 -4.62 -5.96
CA TYR A 68 0.70 -4.76 -5.12
C TYR A 68 -0.21 -5.88 -5.61
N TYR A 69 -1.24 -6.19 -4.81
CA TYR A 69 -2.30 -7.13 -5.15
C TYR A 69 -3.64 -6.67 -4.54
N PRO A 70 -4.79 -7.06 -5.12
CA PRO A 70 -6.09 -6.74 -4.55
C PRO A 70 -6.31 -7.50 -3.24
N ASP A 71 -6.83 -6.82 -2.22
CA ASP A 71 -7.17 -7.39 -0.92
C ASP A 71 -8.46 -6.72 -0.42
N THR A 72 -9.09 -7.30 0.59
CA THR A 72 -10.30 -6.74 1.21
C THR A 72 -10.01 -6.42 2.66
N GLU A 73 -10.46 -5.26 3.13
CA GLU A 73 -10.36 -4.85 4.53
C GLU A 73 -11.75 -4.65 5.13
N SER A 74 -12.04 -5.37 6.23
CA SER A 74 -13.27 -5.19 7.00
C SER A 74 -13.11 -4.04 8.00
N VAL A 75 -13.95 -3.02 7.89
CA VAL A 75 -14.03 -1.88 8.81
C VAL A 75 -15.45 -1.77 9.34
N ALA A 76 -15.62 -1.90 10.66
CA ALA A 76 -16.94 -1.85 11.32
C ALA A 76 -17.99 -2.82 10.72
N GLY A 77 -17.56 -3.99 10.26
CA GLY A 77 -18.42 -5.01 9.65
C GLY A 77 -18.76 -4.76 8.17
N LEU A 78 -18.14 -3.77 7.53
CA LEU A 78 -18.23 -3.51 6.09
C LEU A 78 -16.90 -3.83 5.42
N ASP A 79 -16.97 -4.52 4.29
CA ASP A 79 -15.80 -4.89 3.50
C ASP A 79 -15.50 -3.83 2.45
N PHE A 80 -14.23 -3.44 2.36
CA PHE A 80 -13.74 -2.46 1.40
C PHE A 80 -12.62 -3.05 0.55
N ASP A 81 -12.70 -2.84 -0.76
CA ASP A 81 -11.61 -3.19 -1.67
C ASP A 81 -10.42 -2.26 -1.48
N ILE A 82 -9.24 -2.87 -1.40
CA ILE A 82 -7.97 -2.18 -1.27
C ILE A 82 -6.92 -2.80 -2.18
N MET A 83 -5.86 -2.05 -2.45
CA MET A 83 -4.65 -2.56 -3.09
C MET A 83 -3.54 -2.66 -2.04
N LYS A 84 -3.12 -3.87 -1.71
CA LYS A 84 -2.08 -4.09 -0.72
C LYS A 84 -0.70 -4.01 -1.35
N VAL A 85 0.08 -3.03 -0.92
CA VAL A 85 1.39 -2.73 -1.48
C VAL A 85 2.46 -3.52 -0.73
N VAL A 86 3.27 -4.26 -1.48
CA VAL A 86 4.40 -5.05 -0.97
C VAL A 86 5.75 -4.39 -1.26
N ARG A 87 5.82 -3.59 -2.32
CA ARG A 87 7.00 -2.80 -2.67
C ARG A 87 6.58 -1.41 -3.12
N LEU A 88 7.27 -0.40 -2.58
CA LEU A 88 7.12 0.98 -3.00
C LEU A 88 8.51 1.62 -3.14
N ARG A 89 8.72 2.29 -4.27
CA ARG A 89 9.91 3.12 -4.51
C ARG A 89 9.46 4.46 -5.09
N ARG A 90 10.01 5.56 -4.55
CA ARG A 90 9.86 6.88 -5.18
C ARG A 90 10.68 6.90 -6.47
N ALA A 91 10.05 7.32 -7.58
CA ALA A 91 10.71 7.48 -8.87
C ALA A 91 11.63 8.70 -8.87
#